data_AF-A0AAV6ZJF0-F1
#
_entry.id   AF-A0AAV6ZJF0-F1
#
_cell.length_a   1.000
_cell.length_b   1.000
_cell.length_c   1.000
_cell.angle_alpha   90.00
_cell.angle_beta   90.00
_cell.angle_gamma   90.00
#
_symmetry.space_group_name_H-M   'P 1'
#
loop_
_entity.id
_entity.type
_entity.pdbx_description
1 polymer ?
#
loop_
_entity_poly.entity_id
_entity_poly.type
_entity_poly.pdbx_seq_one_letter_code
_entity_poly.pdbx_strand_id
1 'polypeptide(L)'
;MTGALDYVLHVADCISLLIILPGYMFILVVNIQDWMKNKKLDVSDQLISGLGLLSLIHRLFQVSFRCTVLRHGFTMITSFAWLVIDITYLTLIFCTLLFSTWLSIHFCLKIVTLNNKLYIYIQRMFPKVFPWILLPSILASLLVSGPAAQSMSKQYSNYTVFQNPSASPLKTFLPVKLYFVVSSLCFLIFLTSALVTVVSMYRHIHHMQNNSSNFRSESVEAHVTAVKTLLSLLTFNLLYFASVVVTIEDYGRLQWMYILLLVYSLCHVLSILTLIRGSIKLQKKLHALWLGFPCFKRSSG
;
A
#
# COMPACT_ATOMS: atom_id res chain seq x y z
N MET A 1 23.41 18.60 9.45
CA MET A 1 22.58 18.46 8.23
C MET A 1 21.46 17.43 8.36
N THR A 2 21.70 16.27 8.99
CA THR A 2 20.68 15.20 9.17
C THR A 2 19.41 15.67 9.89
N GLY A 3 19.54 16.40 11.01
CA GLY A 3 18.37 16.88 11.77
C GLY A 3 17.44 17.84 11.01
N ALA A 4 17.97 18.66 10.09
CA ALA A 4 17.15 19.54 9.26
C ALA A 4 16.36 18.74 8.21
N LEU A 5 16.99 17.73 7.60
CA LEU A 5 16.33 16.84 6.64
C LEU A 5 15.28 15.96 7.32
N ASP A 6 15.53 15.49 8.54
CA ASP A 6 14.56 14.74 9.34
C ASP A 6 13.34 15.59 9.70
N TYR A 7 13.55 16.87 10.04
CA TYR A 7 12.47 17.81 10.30
C TYR A 7 11.63 18.07 9.03
N VAL A 8 12.27 18.32 7.88
CA VAL A 8 11.58 18.50 6.59
C VAL A 8 10.76 17.26 6.23
N LEU A 9 11.32 16.06 6.38
CA LEU A 9 10.57 14.81 6.17
C LEU A 9 9.37 14.69 7.10
N HIS A 10 9.53 15.03 8.38
CA HIS A 10 8.44 14.97 9.34
C HIS A 10 7.33 15.97 8.97
N VAL A 11 7.67 17.20 8.61
CA VAL A 11 6.69 18.20 8.17
C VAL A 11 5.97 17.71 6.92
N ALA A 12 6.68 17.16 5.94
CA ALA A 12 6.09 16.57 4.73
C ALA A 12 5.12 15.42 5.06
N ASP A 13 5.52 14.50 5.95
CA ASP A 13 4.66 13.38 6.38
C ASP A 13 3.40 13.89 7.12
N CYS A 14 3.50 14.94 7.93
CA CYS A 14 2.35 15.57 8.58
C CYS A 14 1.40 16.22 7.57
N ILE A 15 1.94 16.97 6.61
CA ILE A 15 1.13 17.61 5.55
C ILE A 15 0.41 16.54 4.73
N SER A 16 1.12 15.49 4.31
CA SER A 16 0.53 14.35 3.61
C SER A 16 -0.59 13.72 4.45
N LEU A 17 -0.38 13.49 5.75
CA LEU A 17 -1.38 12.92 6.64
C LEU A 17 -2.66 13.78 6.71
N LEU A 18 -2.53 15.11 6.82
CA LEU A 18 -3.66 16.04 6.83
C LEU A 18 -4.48 15.97 5.54
N ILE A 19 -3.83 15.82 4.39
CA ILE A 19 -4.49 15.71 3.08
C ILE A 19 -5.18 14.34 2.93
N ILE A 20 -4.56 13.29 3.46
CA ILE A 20 -4.96 11.89 3.25
C ILE A 20 -6.10 11.47 4.20
N LEU A 21 -6.10 11.95 5.46
CA LEU A 21 -7.08 11.58 6.48
C LEU A 21 -8.54 11.73 6.02
N PRO A 22 -8.98 12.88 5.47
CA PRO A 22 -10.36 13.07 5.05
C PRO A 22 -10.79 12.06 3.98
N GLY A 23 -9.90 11.75 3.04
CA GLY A 23 -10.18 10.82 1.96
C GLY A 23 -10.38 9.38 2.45
N TYR A 24 -9.56 8.91 3.39
CA TYR A 24 -9.69 7.56 3.93
C TYR A 24 -10.91 7.45 4.85
N MET A 25 -11.19 8.48 5.64
CA MET A 25 -12.40 8.54 6.46
C MET A 25 -13.65 8.49 5.58
N PHE A 26 -13.66 9.19 4.44
CA PHE A 26 -14.74 9.11 3.46
C PHE A 26 -14.94 7.69 2.92
N ILE A 27 -13.86 7.02 2.51
CA ILE A 27 -13.91 5.63 2.01
C ILE A 27 -14.50 4.69 3.07
N LEU A 28 -14.00 4.77 4.31
CA LEU A 28 -14.46 3.93 5.42
C LEU A 28 -15.94 4.16 5.72
N VAL A 29 -16.37 5.42 5.85
CA VAL A 29 -17.76 5.78 6.14
C VAL A 29 -18.69 5.27 5.05
N VAL A 30 -18.32 5.44 3.78
CA VAL A 30 -19.12 4.95 2.64
C VAL A 30 -19.31 3.43 2.70
N ASN A 31 -18.24 2.70 2.98
CA ASN A 31 -18.29 1.24 3.00
C ASN A 31 -18.98 0.68 4.27
N ILE A 32 -18.81 1.33 5.43
CA ILE A 32 -19.55 1.01 6.65
C ILE A 32 -21.05 1.27 6.45
N GLN A 33 -21.43 2.38 5.83
CA GLN A 33 -22.84 2.67 5.54
C GLN A 33 -23.50 1.61 4.66
N ASP A 34 -22.78 1.07 3.67
CA ASP A 34 -23.34 0.03 2.81
C ASP A 34 -23.38 -1.33 3.52
N TRP A 35 -22.40 -1.61 4.40
CA TRP A 35 -22.42 -2.78 5.27
C TRP A 35 -23.61 -2.74 6.26
N MET A 36 -23.84 -1.59 6.91
CA MET A 36 -24.99 -1.38 7.81
C MET A 36 -26.34 -1.51 7.08
N LYS A 37 -26.38 -1.23 5.77
CA LYS A 37 -27.57 -1.42 4.92
C LYS A 37 -27.73 -2.88 4.45
N ASN A 38 -27.01 -3.84 5.04
CA ASN A 38 -26.98 -5.26 4.65
C ASN A 38 -26.63 -5.48 3.16
N LYS A 39 -25.96 -4.52 2.51
CA LYS A 39 -25.49 -4.71 1.14
C LYS A 39 -24.21 -5.53 1.19
N LYS A 40 -24.17 -6.63 0.43
CA LYS A 40 -22.94 -7.39 0.24
C LYS A 40 -21.91 -6.52 -0.46
N LEU A 41 -20.80 -6.21 0.22
CA LEU A 41 -19.69 -5.47 -0.37
C LEU A 41 -19.04 -6.32 -1.45
N ASP A 42 -18.71 -5.69 -2.59
CA ASP A 42 -17.90 -6.35 -3.61
C ASP A 42 -16.48 -6.60 -3.08
N VAL A 43 -15.82 -7.64 -3.58
CA VAL A 43 -14.45 -8.00 -3.18
C VAL A 43 -13.48 -6.85 -3.44
N SER A 44 -13.67 -6.15 -4.56
CA SER A 44 -12.89 -4.97 -4.93
C SER A 44 -13.03 -3.86 -3.87
N ASP A 45 -14.24 -3.58 -3.41
CA ASP A 45 -14.52 -2.55 -2.40
C ASP A 45 -13.92 -2.94 -1.04
N GLN A 46 -13.95 -4.23 -0.68
CA GLN A 46 -13.35 -4.72 0.57
C GLN A 46 -11.82 -4.66 0.54
N LEU A 47 -11.18 -5.04 -0.58
CA LEU A 47 -9.73 -4.93 -0.78
C LEU A 47 -9.27 -3.47 -0.75
N ILE A 48 -9.97 -2.59 -1.47
CA ILE A 48 -9.68 -1.16 -1.49
C ILE A 48 -9.82 -0.56 -0.08
N SER A 49 -10.84 -0.96 0.68
CA SER A 49 -11.02 -0.51 2.07
C SER A 49 -9.90 -1.01 2.99
N GLY A 50 -9.56 -2.30 2.92
CA GLY A 50 -8.51 -2.89 3.74
C GLY A 50 -7.15 -2.28 3.44
N LEU A 51 -6.84 -2.08 2.16
CA LEU A 51 -5.63 -1.42 1.71
C LEU A 51 -5.57 0.04 2.16
N GLY A 52 -6.69 0.76 2.09
CA GLY A 52 -6.79 2.13 2.59
C GLY A 52 -6.60 2.22 4.11
N LEU A 53 -7.21 1.30 4.87
CA LEU A 53 -7.04 1.23 6.33
C LEU A 53 -5.60 0.89 6.72
N LEU A 54 -4.98 -0.11 6.09
CA LEU A 54 -3.58 -0.48 6.33
C LEU A 54 -2.64 0.67 6.01
N SER A 55 -2.87 1.36 4.89
CA SER A 55 -2.08 2.52 4.47
C SER A 55 -2.22 3.67 5.48
N LEU A 56 -3.43 3.91 5.99
CA LEU A 56 -3.68 4.93 7.02
C LEU A 56 -2.98 4.58 8.34
N ILE A 57 -3.09 3.33 8.80
CA ILE A 57 -2.42 2.86 10.03
C ILE A 57 -0.91 2.99 9.89
N HIS A 58 -0.34 2.56 8.76
CA HIS A 58 1.09 2.70 8.46
C HIS A 58 1.54 4.17 8.52
N ARG A 59 0.73 5.10 7.99
CA ARG A 59 1.03 6.53 8.00
C ARG A 59 0.97 7.13 9.39
N LEU A 60 -0.09 6.85 10.15
CA LEU A 60 -0.23 7.30 11.54
C LEU A 60 0.93 6.78 12.39
N PHE A 61 1.32 5.52 12.18
CA PHE A 61 2.45 4.91 12.85
C PHE A 61 3.77 5.62 12.50
N GLN A 62 4.04 5.87 11.22
CA GLN A 62 5.27 6.56 10.79
C GLN A 62 5.37 7.99 11.35
N VAL A 63 4.28 8.77 11.33
CA VAL A 63 4.25 10.13 11.89
C VAL A 63 4.49 10.09 13.40
N SER A 64 3.77 9.22 14.11
CA SER A 64 3.90 9.09 15.58
C SER A 64 5.31 8.67 15.99
N PHE A 65 5.92 7.76 15.23
CA PHE A 65 7.30 7.34 15.42
C PHE A 65 8.28 8.52 15.23
N ARG A 66 8.17 9.27 14.13
CA ARG A 66 9.03 10.45 13.89
C ARG A 66 8.83 11.53 14.96
N CYS A 67 7.60 11.78 15.42
CA CYS A 67 7.34 12.69 16.54
C CYS A 67 8.10 12.27 17.80
N THR A 68 8.06 10.98 18.13
CA THR A 68 8.69 10.42 19.32
C THR A 68 10.21 10.56 19.24
N VAL A 69 10.80 10.24 18.08
CA VAL A 69 12.24 10.36 17.85
C VAL A 69 12.71 11.82 17.91
N LEU A 70 11.96 12.77 17.32
CA LEU A 70 12.32 14.20 17.40
C LEU A 70 12.20 14.75 18.82
N ARG A 71 11.22 14.30 19.61
CA ARG A 71 10.95 14.82 20.95
C ARG A 71 11.90 14.27 22.02
N HIS A 72 12.16 12.97 21.98
CA HIS A 72 12.90 12.26 23.04
C HIS A 72 14.33 11.89 22.63
N GLY A 73 14.70 12.08 21.35
CA GLY A 73 15.96 11.60 20.81
C GLY A 73 15.98 10.08 20.63
N PHE A 74 16.86 9.60 19.76
CA PHE A 74 16.99 8.17 19.42
C PHE A 74 17.39 7.30 20.61
N THR A 75 18.06 7.88 21.61
CA THR A 75 18.72 7.19 22.73
C THR A 75 17.79 6.86 23.90
N MET A 76 16.58 7.42 23.95
CA MET A 76 15.67 7.27 25.09
C MET A 76 14.66 6.12 24.91
N ILE A 77 14.58 5.53 23.71
CA ILE A 77 13.69 4.42 23.39
C ILE A 77 14.36 3.11 23.81
N THR A 78 13.67 2.30 24.61
CA THR A 78 14.19 1.01 25.09
C THR A 78 14.35 0.00 23.94
N SER A 79 15.29 -0.94 24.06
CA SER A 79 15.53 -1.98 23.04
C SER A 79 14.28 -2.81 22.73
N PHE A 80 13.38 -2.99 23.71
CA PHE A 80 12.09 -3.66 23.51
C PHE A 80 11.12 -2.81 22.67
N ALA A 81 11.06 -1.50 22.91
CA ALA A 81 10.23 -0.61 22.11
C ALA A 81 10.69 -0.56 20.64
N TRP A 82 12.01 -0.52 20.40
CA TRP A 82 12.58 -0.63 19.04
C TRP A 82 12.16 -1.91 18.32
N LEU A 83 12.23 -3.06 19.00
CA LEU A 83 11.78 -4.34 18.46
C LEU A 83 10.29 -4.28 18.05
N VAL A 84 9.41 -3.79 18.93
CA VAL A 84 7.97 -3.69 18.63
C VAL A 84 7.74 -2.75 17.45
N ILE A 85 8.50 -1.66 17.37
CA ILE A 85 8.39 -0.68 16.28
C ILE A 85 8.76 -1.33 14.95
N ASP A 86 9.90 -2.02 14.88
CA ASP A 86 10.38 -2.69 13.67
C ASP A 86 9.44 -3.81 13.22
N ILE A 87 8.95 -4.64 14.15
CA ILE A 87 7.94 -5.67 13.85
C ILE A 87 6.70 -5.02 13.24
N THR A 88 6.19 -3.98 13.88
CA THR A 88 4.97 -3.29 13.43
C THR A 88 5.17 -2.68 12.05
N TYR A 89 6.28 -1.99 11.83
CA TYR A 89 6.61 -1.35 10.56
C TYR A 89 6.72 -2.35 9.42
N LEU A 90 7.55 -3.40 9.59
CA LEU A 90 7.78 -4.43 8.57
C LEU A 90 6.51 -5.25 8.28
N THR A 91 5.68 -5.51 9.30
CA THR A 91 4.41 -6.21 9.14
C THR A 91 3.43 -5.38 8.33
N LEU A 92 3.27 -4.09 8.64
CA LEU A 92 2.33 -3.22 7.93
C LEU A 92 2.68 -3.08 6.44
N ILE A 93 3.97 -2.99 6.12
CA ILE A 93 4.43 -2.90 4.73
C ILE A 93 4.16 -4.21 3.99
N PHE A 94 4.55 -5.34 4.58
CA PHE A 94 4.36 -6.64 3.92
C PHE A 94 2.87 -6.98 3.76
N CYS A 95 2.03 -6.64 4.75
CA CYS A 95 0.57 -6.67 4.63
C CYS A 95 0.07 -5.83 3.45
N THR A 96 0.53 -4.59 3.33
CA THR A 96 0.12 -3.66 2.24
C THR A 96 0.52 -4.22 0.87
N LEU A 97 1.70 -4.83 0.78
CA LEU A 97 2.16 -5.51 -0.44
C LEU A 97 1.25 -6.69 -0.79
N LEU A 98 0.98 -7.59 0.17
CA LEU A 98 0.09 -8.73 -0.06
C LEU A 98 -1.31 -8.31 -0.49
N PHE A 99 -1.90 -7.32 0.16
CA PHE A 99 -3.21 -6.77 -0.23
C PHE A 99 -3.19 -6.19 -1.65
N SER A 100 -2.11 -5.50 -2.02
CA SER A 100 -1.91 -5.00 -3.39
C SER A 100 -1.83 -6.16 -4.40
N THR A 101 -1.11 -7.24 -4.06
CA THR A 101 -1.04 -8.46 -4.87
C THR A 101 -2.40 -9.10 -5.08
N TRP A 102 -3.18 -9.27 -4.01
CA TRP A 102 -4.53 -9.84 -4.09
C TRP A 102 -5.47 -8.99 -4.94
N LEU A 103 -5.39 -7.66 -4.83
CA LEU A 103 -6.14 -6.73 -5.67
C LEU A 103 -5.75 -6.82 -7.14
N SER A 104 -4.46 -6.92 -7.43
CA SER A 104 -3.96 -7.12 -8.80
C SER A 104 -4.45 -8.44 -9.40
N ILE A 105 -4.36 -9.54 -8.63
CA ILE A 105 -4.84 -10.85 -9.08
C ILE A 105 -6.34 -10.79 -9.35
N HIS A 106 -7.13 -10.18 -8.45
CA HIS A 106 -8.57 -10.02 -8.63
C HIS A 106 -8.91 -9.24 -9.92
N PHE A 107 -8.23 -8.13 -10.19
CA PHE A 107 -8.45 -7.36 -11.41
C PHE A 107 -7.98 -8.11 -12.66
N CYS A 108 -6.86 -8.82 -12.59
CA CYS A 108 -6.42 -9.70 -13.67
C CYS A 108 -7.49 -10.74 -13.99
N LEU A 109 -8.05 -11.40 -12.97
CA LEU A 109 -9.12 -12.39 -13.08
C LEU A 109 -10.42 -11.81 -13.70
N LYS A 110 -10.66 -10.52 -13.54
CA LYS A 110 -11.86 -9.83 -14.05
C LYS A 110 -11.68 -9.36 -15.49
N ILE A 111 -10.49 -8.91 -15.87
CA ILE A 111 -10.21 -8.25 -17.15
C ILE A 111 -9.74 -9.25 -18.20
N VAL A 112 -8.89 -10.20 -17.81
CA VAL A 112 -8.49 -11.28 -18.71
C VAL A 112 -9.67 -12.26 -18.80
N THR A 113 -10.02 -12.70 -19.99
CA THR A 113 -11.04 -13.74 -20.19
C THR A 113 -10.36 -14.96 -20.77
N LEU A 114 -9.81 -15.81 -19.90
CA LEU A 114 -9.29 -17.11 -20.34
C LEU A 114 -10.46 -18.09 -20.41
N ASN A 115 -10.66 -18.72 -21.56
CA ASN A 115 -11.73 -19.72 -21.77
C ASN A 115 -11.41 -21.09 -21.11
N ASN A 116 -10.61 -21.10 -20.04
CA ASN A 116 -10.16 -22.30 -19.35
C ASN A 116 -11.06 -22.58 -18.13
N LYS A 117 -11.51 -23.82 -17.94
CA LYS A 117 -12.38 -24.23 -16.83
C LYS A 117 -11.78 -23.91 -15.45
N LEU A 118 -10.45 -24.03 -15.30
CA LEU A 118 -9.75 -23.67 -14.07
C LEU A 118 -9.83 -22.18 -13.76
N TYR A 119 -9.76 -21.34 -14.80
CA TYR A 119 -9.83 -19.90 -14.66
C TYR A 119 -11.20 -19.44 -14.16
N ILE A 120 -12.27 -19.96 -14.78
CA ILE A 120 -13.65 -19.67 -14.38
C ILE A 120 -13.93 -20.15 -12.96
N TYR A 121 -13.35 -21.30 -12.56
CA TYR A 121 -13.46 -21.81 -11.20
C TYR A 121 -12.80 -20.87 -10.18
N ILE A 122 -11.55 -20.44 -10.42
CA ILE A 122 -10.83 -19.50 -9.55
C ILE A 122 -11.59 -18.17 -9.46
N GLN A 123 -12.08 -17.63 -10.58
CA GLN A 123 -12.86 -16.39 -10.63
C GLN A 123 -14.13 -16.45 -9.76
N ARG A 124 -14.83 -17.60 -9.74
CA ARG A 124 -16.04 -17.79 -8.93
C ARG A 124 -15.77 -18.08 -7.46
N MET A 125 -14.63 -18.69 -7.15
CA MET A 125 -14.25 -19.03 -5.78
C MET A 125 -13.63 -17.85 -5.05
N PHE A 126 -12.92 -16.97 -5.76
CA PHE A 126 -12.21 -15.84 -5.16
C PHE A 126 -13.08 -15.00 -4.21
N PRO A 127 -14.34 -14.61 -4.55
CA PRO A 127 -15.20 -13.84 -3.64
C PRO A 127 -15.65 -14.59 -2.38
N LYS A 128 -15.67 -15.93 -2.42
CA LYS A 128 -16.09 -16.77 -1.29
C LYS A 128 -14.91 -17.03 -0.34
N VAL A 129 -13.72 -17.20 -0.89
CA VAL A 129 -12.48 -17.46 -0.14
C VAL A 129 -11.86 -16.15 0.37
N PHE A 130 -12.22 -15.02 -0.22
CA PHE A 130 -11.66 -13.70 0.10
C PHE A 130 -11.61 -13.31 1.60
N PRO A 131 -12.71 -13.37 2.40
CA PRO A 131 -12.63 -13.01 3.82
C PRO A 131 -11.68 -13.93 4.61
N TRP A 132 -11.43 -15.14 4.11
CA TRP A 132 -10.47 -16.08 4.67
C TRP A 132 -9.03 -15.83 4.25
N ILE A 133 -8.75 -14.98 3.27
CA ILE A 133 -7.38 -14.67 2.79
C ILE A 133 -6.76 -13.49 3.57
N LEU A 134 -7.59 -12.62 4.14
CA LEU A 134 -7.15 -11.44 4.89
C LEU A 134 -6.41 -11.83 6.18
N LEU A 135 -6.99 -12.73 6.98
CA LEU A 135 -6.38 -13.18 8.23
C LEU A 135 -5.01 -13.86 8.00
N PRO A 136 -4.89 -14.86 7.10
CA PRO A 136 -3.62 -15.49 6.79
C PRO A 136 -2.58 -14.51 6.23
N SER A 137 -2.99 -13.49 5.48
CA SER A 137 -2.05 -12.48 4.99
C SER A 137 -1.44 -11.69 6.14
N ILE A 138 -2.24 -11.30 7.14
CA ILE A 138 -1.75 -10.62 8.35
C ILE A 138 -0.85 -11.53 9.18
N LEU A 139 -1.26 -12.79 9.37
CA LEU A 139 -0.47 -13.79 10.11
C LEU A 139 0.85 -14.10 9.42
N ALA A 140 0.84 -14.32 8.10
CA ALA A 140 2.04 -14.53 7.30
C ALA A 140 2.97 -13.33 7.39
N SER A 141 2.41 -12.11 7.37
CA SER A 141 3.19 -10.88 7.52
C SER A 141 3.89 -10.82 8.86
N LEU A 142 3.20 -11.17 9.95
CA LEU A 142 3.76 -11.20 11.30
C LEU A 142 4.84 -12.28 11.45
N LEU A 143 4.60 -13.46 10.86
CA LEU A 143 5.55 -14.59 10.90
C LEU A 143 6.85 -14.29 10.16
N VAL A 144 6.78 -13.57 9.04
CA VAL A 144 7.96 -13.21 8.24
C VAL A 144 8.67 -11.99 8.82
N SER A 145 7.94 -11.02 9.38
CA SER A 145 8.52 -9.80 9.97
C SER A 145 9.16 -10.01 11.34
N GLY A 146 8.60 -10.87 12.19
CA GLY A 146 9.06 -11.09 13.56
C GLY A 146 10.54 -11.46 13.66
N PRO A 147 10.99 -12.54 12.98
CA PRO A 147 12.40 -12.94 12.97
C PRO A 147 13.33 -11.88 12.38
N ALA A 148 12.88 -11.13 11.36
CA ALA A 148 13.66 -10.07 10.73
C ALA A 148 13.88 -8.89 11.69
N ALA A 149 12.82 -8.42 12.35
CA ALA A 149 12.89 -7.34 13.33
C ALA A 149 13.71 -7.74 14.58
N GLN A 150 13.60 -8.99 15.03
CA GLN A 150 14.44 -9.50 16.13
C GLN A 150 15.93 -9.52 15.77
N SER A 151 16.25 -9.79 14.51
CA SER A 151 17.63 -9.68 14.04
C SER A 151 18.11 -8.21 14.01
N MET A 152 17.29 -7.30 13.47
CA MET A 152 17.61 -5.87 13.40
C MET A 152 17.81 -5.26 14.80
N SER A 153 16.93 -5.56 15.76
CA SER A 153 17.02 -5.02 17.13
C SER A 153 18.27 -5.47 17.88
N LYS A 154 18.70 -6.74 17.70
CA LYS A 154 19.96 -7.26 18.26
C LYS A 154 21.17 -6.54 17.68
N GLN A 155 21.10 -6.07 16.44
CA GLN A 155 22.16 -5.31 15.80
C GLN A 155 22.31 -3.92 16.44
N TYR A 156 21.20 -3.20 16.65
CA TYR A 156 21.20 -1.89 17.32
C TYR A 156 21.80 -1.95 18.73
N SER A 157 21.55 -3.03 19.47
CA SER A 157 22.12 -3.25 20.81
C SER A 157 23.60 -3.62 20.82
N ASN A 158 24.13 -4.18 19.72
CA ASN A 158 25.56 -4.51 19.60
C ASN A 158 26.39 -3.33 19.08
N TYR A 159 25.79 -2.35 18.41
CA TYR A 159 26.48 -1.10 18.06
C TYR A 159 26.81 -0.24 19.29
N THR A 160 26.12 -0.43 20.42
CA THR A 160 26.37 0.28 21.68
C THR A 160 27.29 -0.47 22.65
N VAL A 161 27.64 -1.73 22.38
CA VAL A 161 28.51 -2.58 23.23
C VAL A 161 29.65 -3.12 22.37
N PHE A 162 30.84 -2.53 22.53
CA PHE A 162 32.09 -2.83 21.80
C PHE A 162 32.38 -4.33 21.58
N GLN A 163 33.12 -4.63 20.50
CA GLN A 163 34.07 -5.75 20.39
C GLN A 163 33.56 -7.12 20.88
N ASN A 164 32.90 -7.89 20.02
CA ASN A 164 32.86 -9.35 20.16
C ASN A 164 32.90 -10.02 18.77
N PRO A 165 34.06 -10.50 18.31
CA PRO A 165 34.22 -11.12 16.98
C PRO A 165 33.66 -12.55 16.89
N SER A 166 33.06 -13.07 17.96
CA SER A 166 32.65 -14.48 18.07
C SER A 166 31.22 -14.78 17.63
N ALA A 167 30.40 -13.76 17.33
CA ALA A 167 29.05 -13.97 16.81
C ALA A 167 29.11 -14.15 15.28
N SER A 168 28.90 -15.38 14.80
CA SER A 168 28.90 -15.68 13.37
C SER A 168 27.91 -14.76 12.61
N PRO A 169 28.37 -13.87 11.72
CA PRO A 169 27.50 -12.89 11.06
C PRO A 169 26.37 -13.56 10.26
N LEU A 170 26.61 -14.79 9.77
CA LEU A 170 25.65 -15.60 9.02
C LEU A 170 24.29 -15.83 9.72
N LYS A 171 24.25 -16.06 11.03
CA LYS A 171 22.99 -16.36 11.76
C LYS A 171 22.13 -15.11 11.98
N THR A 172 22.75 -13.94 12.12
CA THR A 172 22.03 -12.68 12.33
C THR A 172 21.47 -12.15 11.00
N PHE A 173 22.18 -12.27 9.88
CA PHE A 173 21.70 -11.74 8.59
C PHE A 173 20.64 -12.62 7.89
N LEU A 174 20.50 -13.89 8.26
CA LEU A 174 19.60 -14.82 7.57
C LEU A 174 18.12 -14.40 7.61
N PRO A 175 17.53 -13.99 8.76
CA PRO A 175 16.11 -13.62 8.83
C PRO A 175 15.78 -12.36 8.00
N VAL A 176 16.67 -11.37 8.00
CA VAL A 176 16.51 -10.13 7.20
C VAL A 176 16.61 -10.45 5.71
N LYS A 177 17.56 -11.31 5.31
CA LYS A 177 17.67 -11.79 3.92
C LYS A 177 16.44 -12.57 3.49
N LEU A 178 15.92 -13.45 4.33
CA LEU A 178 14.69 -14.19 4.05
C LEU A 178 13.48 -13.26 3.88
N TYR A 179 13.32 -12.26 4.76
CA TYR A 179 12.29 -11.23 4.60
C TYR A 179 12.40 -10.54 3.23
N PHE A 180 13.62 -10.13 2.84
CA PHE A 180 13.85 -9.46 1.58
C PHE A 180 13.54 -10.36 0.37
N VAL A 181 13.94 -11.63 0.41
CA VAL A 181 13.64 -12.61 -0.66
C VAL A 181 12.13 -12.83 -0.79
N VAL A 182 11.43 -13.08 0.32
CA VAL A 182 9.98 -13.31 0.32
C VAL A 182 9.23 -12.06 -0.16
N SER A 183 9.62 -10.88 0.33
CA SER A 183 9.07 -9.59 -0.12
C SER A 183 9.29 -9.37 -1.61
N SER A 184 10.49 -9.64 -2.12
CA SER A 184 10.82 -9.52 -3.54
C SER A 184 9.98 -10.47 -4.40
N LEU A 185 9.79 -11.72 -3.96
CA LEU A 185 8.91 -12.68 -4.66
C LEU A 185 7.46 -12.19 -4.71
N CYS A 186 6.91 -11.73 -3.58
CA CYS A 186 5.56 -11.16 -3.53
C CYS A 186 5.42 -9.95 -4.46
N PHE A 187 6.44 -9.10 -4.51
CA PHE A 187 6.49 -7.95 -5.39
C PHE A 187 6.55 -8.33 -6.87
N LEU A 188 7.34 -9.34 -7.25
CA LEU A 188 7.37 -9.83 -8.64
C LEU A 188 6.03 -10.41 -9.07
N ILE A 189 5.32 -11.13 -8.19
CA ILE A 189 3.97 -11.64 -8.46
C ILE A 189 3.01 -10.47 -8.68
N PHE A 190 3.08 -9.45 -7.83
CA PHE A 190 2.27 -8.23 -8.00
C PHE A 190 2.59 -7.50 -9.31
N LEU A 191 3.87 -7.29 -9.61
CA LEU A 191 4.34 -6.61 -10.82
C LEU A 191 3.85 -7.34 -12.08
N THR A 192 4.07 -8.65 -12.17
CA THR A 192 3.64 -9.45 -13.33
C THR A 192 2.12 -9.43 -13.49
N SER A 193 1.37 -9.60 -12.41
CA SER A 193 -0.10 -9.52 -12.42
C SER A 193 -0.60 -8.14 -12.86
N ALA A 194 0.01 -7.07 -12.36
CA ALA A 194 -0.37 -5.70 -12.67
C ALA A 194 -0.09 -5.38 -14.14
N LEU A 195 1.09 -5.76 -14.64
CA LEU A 195 1.47 -5.59 -16.05
C LEU A 195 0.52 -6.34 -16.99
N VAL A 196 0.22 -7.61 -16.69
CA VAL A 196 -0.75 -8.39 -17.48
C VAL A 196 -2.11 -7.69 -17.51
N THR A 197 -2.56 -7.18 -16.37
CA THR A 197 -3.84 -6.46 -16.26
C THR A 197 -3.85 -5.17 -17.08
N VAL A 198 -2.79 -4.37 -16.99
CA VAL A 198 -2.63 -3.11 -17.75
C VAL A 198 -2.62 -3.38 -19.25
N VAL A 199 -1.82 -4.36 -19.70
CA VAL A 199 -1.68 -4.68 -21.13
C VAL A 199 -2.97 -5.31 -21.69
N SER A 200 -3.63 -6.17 -20.92
CA SER A 200 -4.92 -6.75 -21.31
C SER A 200 -5.97 -5.65 -21.50
N MET A 201 -6.03 -4.71 -20.56
CA MET A 201 -6.95 -3.59 -20.63
C MET A 201 -6.65 -2.66 -21.81
N TYR A 202 -5.38 -2.33 -22.05
CA TYR A 202 -4.98 -1.53 -23.21
C TYR A 202 -5.45 -2.17 -24.52
N ARG A 203 -5.22 -3.49 -24.67
CA ARG A 203 -5.72 -4.25 -25.82
C ARG A 203 -7.23 -4.24 -25.93
N HIS A 204 -7.94 -4.41 -24.82
CA HIS A 204 -9.40 -4.39 -24.79
C HIS A 204 -9.98 -3.03 -25.19
N ILE A 205 -9.45 -1.93 -24.66
CA ILE A 205 -9.87 -0.56 -25.02
C ILE A 205 -9.61 -0.30 -26.51
N HIS A 206 -8.40 -0.63 -26.98
CA HIS A 206 -8.03 -0.40 -28.37
C HIS A 206 -8.91 -1.20 -29.34
N HIS A 207 -9.20 -2.46 -29.03
CA HIS A 207 -10.10 -3.29 -29.83
C HIS A 207 -11.54 -2.77 -29.83
N MET A 208 -12.01 -2.22 -28.70
CA MET A 208 -13.34 -1.63 -28.59
C MET A 208 -13.46 -0.29 -29.35
N GLN A 209 -12.42 0.54 -29.31
CA GLN A 209 -12.36 1.81 -30.04
C GLN A 209 -12.39 1.61 -31.56
N ASN A 210 -11.79 0.54 -32.07
CA ASN A 210 -11.77 0.24 -33.49
C ASN A 210 -13.08 -0.38 -34.01
N ASN A 211 -13.92 -0.95 -33.13
CA ASN A 211 -15.11 -1.71 -33.52
C ASN A 211 -16.46 -1.01 -33.26
N SER A 212 -16.50 0.15 -32.60
CA SER A 212 -17.78 0.88 -32.41
C SER A 212 -17.61 2.38 -32.16
N SER A 213 -18.33 3.20 -32.93
CA SER A 213 -18.35 4.68 -32.82
C SER A 213 -19.24 5.22 -31.70
N ASN A 214 -19.99 4.37 -31.00
CA ASN A 214 -21.00 4.76 -30.04
C ASN A 214 -21.00 3.84 -28.82
N PHE A 215 -20.01 3.93 -27.94
CA PHE A 215 -20.13 3.30 -26.62
C PHE A 215 -19.44 4.12 -25.52
N ARG A 216 -20.28 4.87 -24.79
CA ARG A 216 -19.94 5.52 -23.51
C ARG A 216 -20.62 4.71 -22.40
N SER A 217 -20.12 3.51 -22.11
CA SER A 217 -20.67 2.67 -21.05
C SER A 217 -19.85 2.83 -19.76
N GLU A 218 -20.57 3.02 -18.65
CA GLU A 218 -20.02 3.08 -17.28
C GLU A 218 -19.05 1.93 -16.95
N SER A 219 -19.12 0.81 -17.67
CA SER A 219 -18.21 -0.33 -17.54
C SER A 219 -16.77 -0.05 -17.95
N VAL A 220 -16.53 0.71 -19.03
CA VAL A 220 -15.17 1.04 -19.52
C VAL A 220 -14.48 1.98 -18.55
N GLU A 221 -15.22 2.98 -18.04
CA GLU A 221 -14.72 3.91 -17.04
C GLU A 221 -14.34 3.19 -15.73
N ALA A 222 -15.09 2.15 -15.34
CA ALA A 222 -14.77 1.31 -14.18
C ALA A 222 -13.41 0.63 -14.31
N HIS A 223 -13.13 0.11 -15.50
CA HIS A 223 -11.93 -0.68 -15.75
C HIS A 223 -10.69 0.22 -15.93
N VAL A 224 -10.82 1.36 -16.62
CA VAL A 224 -9.75 2.37 -16.72
C VAL A 224 -9.33 2.85 -15.34
N THR A 225 -10.33 3.06 -14.49
CA THR A 225 -10.15 3.49 -13.12
C THR A 225 -9.41 2.44 -12.27
N ALA A 226 -9.78 1.17 -12.38
CA ALA A 226 -9.06 0.07 -11.72
C ALA A 226 -7.58 -0.01 -12.15
N VAL A 227 -7.29 0.18 -13.43
CA VAL A 227 -5.92 0.22 -13.95
C VAL A 227 -5.13 1.40 -13.37
N LYS A 228 -5.75 2.58 -13.22
CA LYS A 228 -5.10 3.73 -12.55
C LYS A 228 -4.75 3.42 -11.10
N THR A 229 -5.64 2.74 -10.37
CA THR A 229 -5.36 2.28 -9.00
C THR A 229 -4.18 1.30 -8.98
N LEU A 230 -4.14 0.31 -9.89
CA LEU A 230 -3.03 -0.63 -9.99
C LEU A 230 -1.70 0.06 -10.33
N LEU A 231 -1.70 1.02 -11.25
CA LEU A 231 -0.49 1.77 -11.63
C LEU A 231 0.03 2.61 -10.46
N SER A 232 -0.86 3.20 -9.67
CA SER A 232 -0.48 3.93 -8.47
C SER A 232 0.10 3.01 -7.39
N LEU A 233 -0.49 1.84 -7.18
CA LEU A 233 0.05 0.83 -6.26
C LEU A 233 1.39 0.30 -6.75
N LEU A 234 1.56 0.14 -8.06
CA LEU A 234 2.82 -0.25 -8.66
C LEU A 234 3.92 0.77 -8.39
N THR A 235 3.63 2.04 -8.66
CA THR A 235 4.57 3.16 -8.40
C THR A 235 4.93 3.22 -6.92
N PHE A 236 3.93 3.07 -6.06
CA PHE A 236 4.10 3.09 -4.61
C PHE A 236 5.04 1.98 -4.11
N ASN A 237 4.79 0.74 -4.52
CA ASN A 237 5.62 -0.40 -4.13
C ASN A 237 7.03 -0.31 -4.75
N LEU A 238 7.17 0.15 -6.01
CA LEU A 238 8.47 0.37 -6.65
C LEU A 238 9.34 1.37 -5.87
N LEU A 239 8.77 2.51 -5.48
CA LEU A 239 9.48 3.52 -4.70
C LEU A 239 9.92 2.98 -3.34
N TYR A 240 9.07 2.17 -2.68
CA TYR A 240 9.43 1.50 -1.45
C TYR A 240 10.64 0.56 -1.66
N PHE A 241 10.58 -0.34 -2.63
CA PHE A 241 11.69 -1.27 -2.91
C PHE A 241 12.98 -0.53 -3.28
N ALA A 242 12.89 0.51 -4.10
CA ALA A 242 14.04 1.35 -4.43
C ALA A 242 14.66 1.99 -3.19
N SER A 243 13.84 2.49 -2.25
CA SER A 243 14.33 3.05 -0.99
C SER A 243 15.07 2.02 -0.13
N VAL A 244 14.58 0.79 -0.09
CA VAL A 244 15.23 -0.31 0.67
C VAL A 244 16.57 -0.70 0.03
N VAL A 245 16.61 -0.86 -1.30
CA VAL A 245 17.85 -1.21 -2.02
C VAL A 245 18.93 -0.15 -1.81
N VAL A 246 18.59 1.13 -1.94
CA VAL A 246 19.53 2.24 -1.70
C VAL A 246 20.03 2.26 -0.25
N THR A 247 19.18 1.90 0.71
CA THR A 247 19.57 1.83 2.13
C THR A 247 20.57 0.69 2.39
N ILE A 248 20.50 -0.40 1.63
CA ILE A 248 21.37 -1.57 1.79
C ILE A 248 22.72 -1.39 1.05
N GLU A 249 22.70 -0.83 -0.16
CA GLU A 249 23.88 -0.77 -1.03
C GLU A 249 24.83 0.40 -0.71
N ASP A 250 24.34 1.52 -0.17
CA ASP A 250 25.12 2.77 -0.23
C ASP A 250 25.01 3.63 1.05
N TYR A 251 25.73 3.22 2.11
CA TYR A 251 25.83 3.97 3.38
C TYR A 251 26.35 5.42 3.21
N GLY A 252 26.91 5.80 2.05
CA GLY A 252 27.54 7.10 1.81
C GLY A 252 26.63 8.19 1.23
N ARG A 253 25.42 7.88 0.77
CA ARG A 253 24.57 8.81 -0.01
C ARG A 253 23.23 9.12 0.66
N LEU A 254 23.30 9.54 1.92
CA LEU A 254 22.16 9.99 2.74
C LEU A 254 21.13 10.85 1.96
N GLN A 255 21.59 11.78 1.12
CA GLN A 255 20.71 12.66 0.33
C GLN A 255 19.73 11.89 -0.57
N TRP A 256 20.14 10.81 -1.24
CA TRP A 256 19.28 10.02 -2.12
C TRP A 256 18.22 9.25 -1.35
N MET A 257 18.57 8.76 -0.16
CA MET A 257 17.61 8.15 0.77
C MET A 257 16.53 9.18 1.17
N TYR A 258 16.92 10.40 1.56
CA TYR A 258 15.97 11.46 1.91
C TYR A 258 15.07 11.86 0.73
N ILE A 259 15.63 11.95 -0.48
CA ILE A 259 14.85 12.23 -1.70
C ILE A 259 13.83 11.11 -1.96
N LEU A 260 14.25 9.84 -1.87
CA LEU A 260 13.34 8.70 -2.07
C LEU A 260 12.25 8.65 -1.01
N LEU A 261 12.56 8.98 0.25
CA LEU A 261 11.57 9.07 1.33
C LEU A 261 10.57 10.23 1.12
N LEU A 262 11.03 11.37 0.60
CA LEU A 262 10.15 12.50 0.22
C LEU A 262 9.22 12.09 -0.93
N VAL A 263 9.78 11.50 -1.99
CA VAL A 263 9.00 11.02 -3.14
C VAL A 263 8.00 9.94 -2.70
N TYR A 264 8.39 9.05 -1.80
CA TYR A 264 7.50 8.05 -1.19
C TYR A 264 6.35 8.70 -0.41
N SER A 265 6.62 9.77 0.35
CA SER A 265 5.58 10.53 1.07
C SER A 265 4.59 11.21 0.10
N LEU A 266 5.08 11.80 -0.99
CA LEU A 266 4.24 12.42 -2.02
C LEU A 266 3.41 11.38 -2.79
N CYS A 267 3.97 10.20 -3.06
CA CYS A 267 3.28 9.11 -3.75
C CYS A 267 2.08 8.58 -2.96
N HIS A 268 2.07 8.72 -1.64
CA HIS A 268 0.91 8.38 -0.80
C HIS A 268 -0.30 9.29 -1.04
N VAL A 269 -0.06 10.57 -1.33
CA VAL A 269 -1.14 11.50 -1.69
C VAL A 269 -1.74 11.11 -3.04
N LEU A 270 -0.90 10.62 -3.97
CA LEU A 270 -1.37 10.10 -5.25
C LEU A 270 -2.13 8.77 -5.08
N SER A 271 -1.70 7.91 -4.16
CA SER A 271 -2.37 6.61 -3.93
C SER A 271 -3.79 6.78 -3.40
N ILE A 272 -4.04 7.77 -2.54
CA ILE A 272 -5.41 8.02 -2.08
C ILE A 272 -6.31 8.58 -3.20
N LEU A 273 -5.78 9.49 -4.04
CA LEU A 273 -6.55 10.03 -5.16
C LEU A 273 -6.92 8.93 -6.16
N THR A 274 -6.03 7.96 -6.38
CA THR A 274 -6.31 6.80 -7.24
C THR A 274 -7.17 5.75 -6.56
N LEU A 275 -7.14 5.59 -5.23
CA LEU A 275 -8.07 4.71 -4.49
C LEU A 275 -9.49 5.26 -4.48
N ILE A 276 -9.69 6.55 -4.20
CA ILE A 276 -11.00 7.20 -4.22
C ILE A 276 -11.58 7.15 -5.63
N ARG A 277 -10.76 7.47 -6.64
CA ARG A 277 -11.19 7.35 -8.03
C ARG A 277 -11.47 5.90 -8.38
N GLY A 278 -10.71 4.94 -7.84
CA GLY A 278 -10.74 3.49 -8.06
C GLY A 278 -12.12 2.81 -8.01
N SER A 279 -13.07 3.38 -7.28
CA SER A 279 -14.44 2.86 -7.18
C SER A 279 -15.44 3.88 -7.71
N ILE A 280 -16.15 3.54 -8.80
CA ILE A 280 -17.23 4.37 -9.37
C ILE A 280 -18.27 4.73 -8.29
N LYS A 281 -18.53 3.79 -7.38
CA LYS A 281 -19.46 3.98 -6.28
C LYS A 281 -19.01 5.11 -5.34
N LEU A 282 -17.72 5.15 -5.01
CA LEU A 282 -17.13 6.24 -4.23
C LEU A 282 -17.19 7.57 -4.99
N GLN A 283 -16.91 7.55 -6.30
CA GLN A 283 -17.04 8.75 -7.14
C GLN A 283 -18.48 9.27 -7.20
N LYS A 284 -19.48 8.40 -7.39
CA LYS A 284 -20.91 8.77 -7.44
C LYS A 284 -21.37 9.39 -6.11
N LYS A 285 -20.97 8.81 -4.97
CA LYS A 285 -21.28 9.37 -3.63
C LYS A 285 -20.54 10.69 -3.37
N LEU A 286 -19.29 10.81 -3.80
CA LEU A 286 -18.51 12.06 -3.69
C LEU A 286 -19.16 13.18 -4.51
N HIS A 287 -19.59 12.89 -5.73
CA HIS A 287 -20.28 13.83 -6.60
C HIS A 287 -21.63 14.27 -6.01
N ALA A 288 -22.40 13.33 -5.42
CA ALA A 288 -23.65 13.66 -4.72
C ALA A 288 -23.42 14.55 -3.48
N LEU A 289 -22.35 14.32 -2.73
CA LEU A 289 -21.93 15.19 -1.63
C LEU A 289 -21.54 16.59 -2.13
N TRP A 290 -20.79 16.66 -3.23
CA TRP A 290 -20.39 17.91 -3.88
C TRP A 290 -21.60 18.74 -4.35
N LEU A 291 -22.59 18.10 -4.96
CA LEU A 291 -23.86 18.73 -5.37
C LEU A 291 -24.76 19.13 -4.19
N GLY A 292 -24.55 18.53 -3.02
CA GLY A 292 -25.27 18.84 -1.79
C GLY A 292 -24.75 20.08 -1.05
N PHE A 293 -23.56 20.59 -1.38
CA PHE A 293 -23.02 21.79 -0.72
C PHE A 293 -23.76 23.06 -1.20
N PRO A 294 -24.30 23.88 -0.27
CA PRO A 294 -25.12 25.04 -0.61
C PRO A 294 -24.37 26.14 -1.38
N CYS A 295 -23.04 26.11 -1.41
CA CYS A 295 -22.22 27.08 -2.16
C CYS A 295 -22.33 26.93 -3.69
N PHE A 296 -22.79 25.79 -4.22
CA PHE A 296 -22.92 25.57 -5.67
C PHE A 296 -24.36 25.67 -6.20
N LYS A 297 -25.36 25.68 -5.31
CA LYS A 297 -26.77 25.86 -5.68
C LYS A 297 -27.11 27.27 -6.20
N ARG A 298 -26.16 28.21 -6.13
CA ARG A 298 -26.38 29.63 -6.46
C ARG A 298 -25.83 30.09 -7.81
N SER A 299 -25.22 29.20 -8.59
CA SER A 299 -24.68 29.52 -9.94
C SER A 299 -25.53 28.98 -11.10
N SER A 300 -26.65 28.32 -10.81
CA SER A 300 -27.54 27.72 -11.83
C SER A 300 -29.01 28.02 -11.56
N GLY A 301 -29.30 29.23 -11.05
CA GLY A 301 -30.64 29.79 -10.91
C GLY A 301 -30.72 31.09 -11.66
#